data_AF-A0A8C0HNF2-F1
#
_entry.id   AF-A0A8C0HNF2-F1
#
_cell.length_a   1.000
_cell.length_b   1.000
_cell.length_c   1.000
_cell.angle_alpha   90.00
_cell.angle_beta   90.00
_cell.angle_gamma   90.00
#
_symmetry.space_group_name_H-M   'P 1'
#
loop_
_entity.id
_entity.type
_entity.pdbx_description
1 polymer ?
#
loop_
_entity_poly.entity_id
_entity_poly.type
_entity_poly.pdbx_seq_one_letter_code
_entity_poly.pdbx_strand_id
1 'polypeptide(L)'
;FAANRNSQVLAFSDRKLNPVIYIYTFPELNKLTELKGNAKLDYTLLAFSFTGPYVASYSSIPEFVLSVWNWQENILLCSETQPGVTATSLTFNPMNWQQLCFVNESSLTIWHIERNNDEQCLFLFHSPVKLPDGQGSVSPRKDLFFPVSHGEDPYHGPDLPVSAIAGLVGDEAETFMVVTDLFPFYLHPTAHCWTATSEIYVGCKEGYVLAIDAETCSVSVLQQKPLPGKKQQCCVKGFFHPITGFHFSLAKKRKSSKYIKTDKINNTARSPDLINQPY
;
A
#
# COMPACT_ATOMS: atom_id res chain seq x y z
N PHE A 1 9.66 -5.72 -9.77
CA PHE A 1 9.87 -7.17 -9.95
C PHE A 1 9.19 -7.89 -8.80
N ALA A 2 8.85 -9.16 -8.97
CA ALA A 2 8.28 -10.06 -7.97
C ALA A 2 8.87 -11.45 -8.16
N ALA A 3 8.97 -12.25 -7.11
CA ALA A 3 9.45 -13.62 -7.19
C ALA A 3 8.52 -14.57 -6.43
N ASN A 4 8.36 -15.79 -6.93
CA ASN A 4 7.67 -16.86 -6.22
C ASN A 4 8.63 -18.05 -6.07
N ARG A 5 8.88 -18.44 -4.82
CA ARG A 5 9.76 -19.57 -4.48
C ARG A 5 9.12 -20.92 -4.79
N ASN A 6 7.80 -21.07 -4.61
CA ASN A 6 7.08 -22.33 -4.79
C ASN A 6 7.08 -22.76 -6.26
N SER A 7 6.82 -21.82 -7.16
CA SER A 7 6.83 -22.05 -8.60
C SER A 7 8.20 -21.78 -9.24
N GLN A 8 9.20 -21.34 -8.46
CA GLN A 8 10.55 -21.04 -8.95
C GLN A 8 10.54 -20.07 -10.15
N VAL A 9 9.77 -18.98 -10.04
CA VAL A 9 9.64 -17.98 -11.10
C VAL A 9 9.94 -16.56 -10.61
N LEU A 10 10.40 -15.73 -11.54
CA LEU A 10 10.66 -14.30 -11.37
C LEU A 10 9.86 -13.53 -12.42
N ALA A 11 9.17 -12.48 -11.99
CA ALA A 11 8.49 -11.53 -12.86
C ALA A 11 9.13 -10.14 -12.76
N PHE A 12 9.32 -9.48 -13.88
CA PHE A 12 9.78 -8.09 -13.90
C PHE A 12 9.24 -7.35 -15.13
N SER A 13 9.31 -6.02 -15.07
CA SER A 13 8.95 -5.16 -16.19
C SER A 13 9.88 -3.96 -16.23
N ASP A 14 10.19 -3.50 -17.43
CA ASP A 14 11.01 -2.32 -17.68
C ASP A 14 10.14 -1.06 -17.69
N ARG A 15 10.75 0.09 -17.39
CA ARG A 15 10.13 1.40 -17.61
C ARG A 15 10.44 1.87 -19.02
N LYS A 16 9.47 1.75 -19.93
CA LYS A 16 9.58 2.12 -21.34
C LYS A 16 8.18 2.31 -21.93
N LEU A 17 8.11 2.84 -23.15
CA LEU A 17 6.85 2.89 -23.89
C LEU A 17 6.30 1.48 -24.12
N ASN A 18 5.02 1.28 -23.80
CA ASN A 18 4.31 0.00 -23.90
C ASN A 18 5.11 -1.14 -23.23
N PRO A 19 5.32 -1.06 -21.90
CA PRO A 19 6.09 -2.05 -21.18
C PRO A 19 5.39 -3.41 -21.19
N VAL A 20 6.17 -4.47 -21.04
CA VAL A 20 5.73 -5.86 -21.00
C VAL A 20 6.16 -6.46 -19.67
N ILE A 21 5.37 -7.36 -19.10
CA ILE A 21 5.76 -8.12 -17.92
C ILE A 21 6.40 -9.42 -18.39
N TYR A 22 7.67 -9.61 -18.07
CA TYR A 22 8.45 -10.78 -18.38
C TYR A 22 8.40 -11.76 -17.22
N ILE A 23 8.17 -13.04 -17.51
CA ILE A 23 8.23 -14.11 -16.51
C ILE A 23 9.27 -15.13 -16.92
N TYR A 24 10.17 -15.43 -15.99
CA TYR A 24 11.35 -16.26 -16.17
C TYR A 24 11.38 -17.35 -15.10
N THR A 25 12.01 -18.49 -15.40
CA THR A 25 12.38 -19.46 -14.37
C THR A 25 13.50 -18.90 -13.48
N PHE A 26 13.59 -19.39 -12.26
CA PHE A 26 14.67 -19.06 -11.34
C PHE A 26 15.17 -20.33 -10.65
N PRO A 27 16.48 -20.62 -10.62
CA PRO A 27 17.59 -19.72 -10.94
C PRO A 27 18.06 -19.69 -12.40
N GLU A 28 17.51 -20.52 -13.30
CA GLU A 28 18.06 -20.71 -14.66
C GLU A 28 17.84 -19.51 -15.59
N LEU A 29 16.90 -18.62 -15.26
CA LEU A 29 16.56 -17.44 -16.06
C LEU A 29 16.17 -17.79 -17.51
N ASN A 30 15.40 -18.86 -17.69
CA ASN A 30 14.76 -19.15 -18.97
C ASN A 30 13.44 -18.38 -19.08
N LYS A 31 13.22 -17.70 -20.21
CA LYS A 31 11.97 -16.98 -20.46
C LYS A 31 10.80 -17.97 -20.60
N LEU A 32 9.76 -17.78 -19.79
CA LEU A 32 8.53 -18.57 -19.85
C LEU A 32 7.46 -17.87 -20.69
N THR A 33 7.14 -16.61 -20.36
CA THR A 33 6.06 -15.88 -21.03
C THR A 33 6.26 -14.36 -20.97
N GLU A 34 5.46 -13.66 -21.77
CA GLU A 34 5.39 -12.21 -21.87
C GLU A 34 3.92 -11.76 -21.78
N LEU A 35 3.57 -11.09 -20.68
CA LEU A 35 2.23 -10.54 -20.49
C LEU A 35 2.18 -9.12 -21.05
N LYS A 36 1.37 -8.92 -22.08
CA LYS A 36 1.17 -7.63 -22.74
C LYS A 36 -0.14 -7.04 -22.26
N GLY A 37 -0.07 -5.92 -21.54
CA GLY A 37 -1.24 -5.14 -21.15
C GLY A 37 -1.27 -3.76 -21.77
N ASN A 38 -2.16 -2.94 -21.24
CA ASN A 38 -2.46 -1.60 -21.77
C ASN A 38 -1.67 -0.48 -21.08
N ALA A 39 -0.72 -0.81 -20.20
CA ALA A 39 0.14 0.18 -19.58
C ALA A 39 0.98 0.90 -20.64
N LYS A 40 1.21 2.21 -20.48
CA LYS A 40 2.00 2.99 -21.46
C LYS A 40 3.43 3.24 -21.03
N LEU A 41 3.72 3.31 -19.74
CA LEU A 41 5.03 3.76 -19.24
C LEU A 41 5.69 2.79 -18.27
N ASP A 42 4.95 2.27 -17.28
CA ASP A 42 5.49 1.29 -16.36
C ASP A 42 4.44 0.42 -15.66
N TYR A 43 4.94 -0.70 -15.13
CA TYR A 43 4.29 -1.45 -14.07
C TYR A 43 5.08 -1.20 -12.78
N THR A 44 4.47 -0.48 -11.84
CA THR A 44 5.13 -0.08 -10.58
C THR A 44 5.16 -1.19 -9.55
N LEU A 45 4.12 -2.02 -9.51
CA LEU A 45 4.00 -3.15 -8.59
C LEU A 45 3.71 -4.44 -9.36
N LEU A 46 4.28 -5.53 -8.85
CA LEU A 46 4.02 -6.89 -9.28
C LEU A 46 3.91 -7.77 -8.04
N ALA A 47 3.00 -8.73 -8.05
CA ALA A 47 2.86 -9.73 -6.99
C ALA A 47 2.46 -11.07 -7.59
N PHE A 48 3.04 -12.15 -7.09
CA PHE A 48 2.59 -13.51 -7.39
C PHE A 48 1.60 -13.98 -6.34
N SER A 49 0.60 -14.76 -6.75
CA SER A 49 -0.15 -15.59 -5.82
C SER A 49 0.74 -16.70 -5.25
N PHE A 50 0.41 -17.19 -4.06
CA PHE A 50 1.30 -18.11 -3.33
C PHE A 50 1.38 -19.49 -3.98
N THR A 51 0.23 -20.07 -4.36
CA THR A 51 0.12 -21.40 -4.96
C THR A 51 -0.33 -21.40 -6.42
N GLY A 52 -1.01 -20.33 -6.87
CA GLY A 52 -1.65 -20.29 -8.18
C GLY A 52 -0.77 -19.74 -9.31
N PRO A 53 -1.19 -19.92 -10.57
CA PRO A 53 -0.55 -19.34 -11.73
C PRO A 53 -0.96 -17.87 -11.94
N TYR A 54 -1.16 -17.12 -10.85
CA TYR A 54 -1.67 -15.76 -10.91
C TYR A 54 -0.60 -14.73 -10.58
N VAL A 55 -0.59 -13.66 -11.37
CA VAL A 55 0.18 -12.45 -11.14
C VAL A 55 -0.77 -11.27 -11.07
N ALA A 56 -0.57 -10.39 -10.09
CA ALA A 56 -1.20 -9.08 -10.04
C ALA A 56 -0.17 -8.03 -10.43
N SER A 57 -0.60 -7.02 -11.17
CA SER A 57 0.23 -5.90 -11.59
C SER A 57 -0.49 -4.59 -11.38
N TYR A 58 0.25 -3.53 -11.04
CA TYR A 58 -0.28 -2.17 -10.99
C TYR A 58 0.50 -1.26 -11.93
N SER A 59 -0.17 -0.60 -12.86
CA SER A 59 0.41 0.46 -13.69
C SER A 59 0.24 1.83 -13.02
N SER A 60 1.17 2.75 -13.26
CA SER A 60 1.05 4.13 -12.79
C SER A 60 0.52 5.04 -13.89
N ILE A 61 1.02 6.27 -13.97
CA ILE A 61 0.59 7.28 -14.92
C ILE A 61 0.80 6.79 -16.36
N PRO A 62 -0.17 6.99 -17.27
CA PRO A 62 -1.47 7.64 -17.06
C PRO A 62 -2.63 6.67 -16.72
N GLU A 63 -2.38 5.36 -16.66
CA GLU A 63 -3.46 4.37 -16.55
C GLU A 63 -3.97 4.15 -15.13
N PHE A 64 -3.10 4.02 -14.12
CA PHE A 64 -3.47 3.67 -12.74
C PHE A 64 -4.31 2.39 -12.62
N VAL A 65 -3.94 1.33 -13.34
CA VAL A 65 -4.75 0.11 -13.46
C VAL A 65 -4.17 -1.02 -12.62
N LEU A 66 -5.00 -1.61 -11.76
CA LEU A 66 -4.76 -2.91 -11.15
C LEU A 66 -5.21 -3.99 -12.14
N SER A 67 -4.37 -4.98 -12.42
CA SER A 67 -4.69 -6.09 -13.33
C SER A 67 -4.29 -7.41 -12.71
N VAL A 68 -5.10 -8.46 -12.94
CA VAL A 68 -4.81 -9.83 -12.53
C VAL A 68 -4.70 -10.69 -13.78
N TRP A 69 -3.67 -11.52 -13.82
CA TRP A 69 -3.29 -12.33 -14.98
C TRP A 69 -3.20 -13.80 -14.58
N ASN A 70 -3.64 -14.70 -15.45
CA ASN A 70 -3.16 -16.07 -15.46
C ASN A 70 -1.92 -16.11 -16.35
N TRP A 71 -0.75 -16.27 -15.73
CA TRP A 71 0.50 -16.20 -16.48
C TRP A 71 0.83 -17.49 -17.24
N GLN A 72 0.30 -18.63 -16.82
CA GLN A 72 0.51 -19.88 -17.56
C GLN A 72 -0.31 -19.90 -18.85
N GLU A 73 -1.54 -19.41 -18.79
CA GLU A 73 -2.44 -19.34 -19.95
C GLU A 73 -2.22 -18.08 -20.80
N ASN A 74 -1.45 -17.11 -20.28
CA ASN A 74 -1.23 -15.81 -20.91
C ASN A 74 -2.53 -15.03 -21.15
N ILE A 75 -3.40 -15.00 -20.13
CA ILE A 75 -4.72 -14.36 -20.19
C ILE A 75 -4.82 -13.28 -19.11
N LEU A 76 -5.30 -12.11 -19.51
CA LEU A 76 -5.76 -11.07 -18.58
C LEU A 76 -7.12 -11.50 -18.02
N LEU A 77 -7.20 -11.70 -16.71
CA LEU A 77 -8.41 -12.16 -16.04
C LEU A 77 -9.38 -11.01 -15.77
N CYS A 78 -8.86 -9.94 -15.18
CA CYS A 78 -9.62 -8.75 -14.84
C CYS A 78 -8.70 -7.55 -14.63
N SER A 79 -9.27 -6.36 -14.73
CA SER A 79 -8.56 -5.12 -14.45
C SER A 79 -9.50 -4.04 -13.97
N GLU A 80 -9.04 -3.19 -13.05
CA GLU A 80 -9.79 -2.05 -12.53
C GLU A 80 -8.92 -0.79 -12.55
N THR A 81 -9.50 0.32 -12.99
CA THR A 81 -8.82 1.62 -13.10
C THR A 81 -9.04 2.44 -11.83
N GLN A 82 -7.98 3.02 -11.28
CA GLN A 82 -8.03 3.88 -10.09
C GLN A 82 -7.28 5.20 -10.29
N PRO A 83 -7.86 6.16 -11.03
CA PRO A 83 -7.18 7.40 -11.39
C PRO A 83 -6.66 8.15 -10.17
N GLY A 84 -5.38 8.56 -10.20
CA GLY A 84 -4.76 9.37 -9.15
C GLY A 84 -4.30 8.60 -7.91
N VAL A 85 -4.48 7.28 -7.85
CA VAL A 85 -4.01 6.47 -6.73
C VAL A 85 -2.52 6.14 -6.90
N THR A 86 -1.71 6.43 -5.88
CA THR A 86 -0.29 6.01 -5.87
C THR A 86 -0.12 4.82 -4.94
N ALA A 87 -0.03 3.63 -5.53
CA ALA A 87 0.15 2.40 -4.78
C ALA A 87 1.57 2.27 -4.22
N THR A 88 1.68 1.86 -2.96
CA THR A 88 2.95 1.59 -2.27
C THR A 88 3.22 0.10 -2.14
N SER A 89 2.17 -0.73 -2.07
CA SER A 89 2.31 -2.18 -1.90
C SER A 89 1.11 -2.95 -2.47
N LEU A 90 1.37 -4.15 -2.97
CA LEU A 90 0.38 -5.06 -3.57
C LEU A 90 0.78 -6.50 -3.23
N THR A 91 -0.14 -7.29 -2.70
CA THR A 91 0.11 -8.69 -2.33
C THR A 91 -1.16 -9.53 -2.41
N PHE A 92 -1.05 -10.80 -2.79
CA PHE A 92 -2.14 -11.77 -2.65
C PHE A 92 -2.26 -12.28 -1.21
N ASN A 93 -3.48 -12.61 -0.80
CA ASN A 93 -3.70 -13.47 0.34
C ASN A 93 -3.13 -14.87 0.01
N PRO A 94 -2.17 -15.40 0.80
CA PRO A 94 -1.57 -16.70 0.54
C PRO A 94 -2.54 -17.87 0.69
N MET A 95 -3.62 -17.69 1.45
CA MET A 95 -4.65 -18.70 1.68
C MET A 95 -5.80 -18.62 0.67
N ASN A 96 -6.00 -17.45 0.06
CA ASN A 96 -7.06 -17.22 -0.91
C ASN A 96 -6.58 -16.29 -2.04
N TRP A 97 -6.25 -16.86 -3.21
CA TRP A 97 -5.79 -16.07 -4.35
C TRP A 97 -6.84 -15.07 -4.87
N GLN A 98 -8.11 -15.24 -4.52
CA GLN A 98 -9.18 -14.31 -4.89
C GLN A 98 -9.17 -13.04 -4.03
N GLN A 99 -8.27 -12.93 -3.05
CA GLN A 99 -8.12 -11.73 -2.23
C GLN A 99 -6.75 -11.10 -2.43
N LEU A 100 -6.76 -9.77 -2.55
CA LEU A 100 -5.59 -8.94 -2.74
C LEU A 100 -5.59 -7.82 -1.70
N CYS A 101 -4.44 -7.59 -1.08
CA CYS A 101 -4.21 -6.39 -0.27
C CYS A 101 -3.50 -5.36 -1.14
N PHE A 102 -4.11 -4.19 -1.24
CA PHE A 102 -3.61 -3.05 -1.96
C PHE A 102 -3.43 -1.89 -0.98
N VAL A 103 -2.24 -1.30 -0.96
CA VAL A 103 -1.86 -0.27 -0.01
C VAL A 103 -1.38 0.95 -0.78
N ASN A 104 -1.85 2.12 -0.37
CA ASN A 104 -1.33 3.41 -0.82
C ASN A 104 -0.75 4.17 0.39
N GLU A 105 -0.42 5.45 0.23
CA GLU A 105 0.25 6.23 1.29
C GLU A 105 -0.60 6.41 2.56
N SER A 106 -1.94 6.37 2.45
CA SER A 106 -2.86 6.74 3.52
C SER A 106 -3.98 5.74 3.77
N SER A 107 -4.13 4.71 2.95
CA SER A 107 -5.18 3.71 3.10
C SER A 107 -4.74 2.32 2.65
N LEU A 108 -5.49 1.34 3.16
CA LEU A 108 -5.40 -0.06 2.80
C LEU A 108 -6.78 -0.50 2.31
N THR A 109 -6.81 -1.18 1.18
CA THR A 109 -8.02 -1.77 0.60
C THR A 109 -7.81 -3.26 0.40
N ILE A 110 -8.85 -4.02 0.69
CA ILE A 110 -8.91 -5.45 0.38
C ILE A 110 -9.75 -5.59 -0.87
N TRP A 111 -9.18 -6.21 -1.89
CA TRP A 111 -9.78 -6.46 -3.17
C TRP A 111 -10.17 -7.91 -3.28
N HIS A 112 -11.35 -8.14 -3.86
CA HIS A 112 -11.89 -9.46 -4.10
C HIS A 112 -12.02 -9.69 -5.61
N ILE A 113 -11.69 -10.91 -6.02
CA ILE A 113 -11.74 -11.39 -7.40
C ILE A 113 -12.87 -12.41 -7.51
N GLU A 114 -14.00 -11.99 -8.06
CA GLU A 114 -15.18 -12.84 -8.24
C GLU A 114 -15.39 -13.24 -9.69
N ARG A 115 -16.00 -14.41 -9.90
CA ARG A 115 -16.29 -14.97 -11.22
C ARG A 115 -17.74 -14.74 -11.61
N ASN A 116 -17.97 -14.12 -12.76
CA ASN A 116 -19.28 -14.14 -13.38
C ASN A 116 -19.54 -15.49 -14.04
N ASN A 117 -20.75 -16.03 -13.86
CA ASN A 117 -21.18 -17.25 -14.53
C ASN A 117 -21.45 -17.04 -16.02
N ASP A 118 -21.78 -15.81 -16.44
CA ASP A 118 -22.27 -15.59 -17.79
C ASP A 118 -21.17 -15.36 -18.85
N GLU A 119 -19.94 -15.00 -18.46
CA GLU A 119 -18.88 -14.63 -19.44
C GLU A 119 -17.43 -15.04 -19.11
N GLN A 120 -17.17 -15.97 -18.19
CA GLN A 120 -15.79 -16.23 -17.67
C GLN A 120 -15.06 -14.96 -17.17
N CYS A 121 -15.74 -13.83 -17.08
CA CYS A 121 -15.19 -12.57 -16.63
C CYS A 121 -15.00 -12.62 -15.12
N LEU A 122 -13.82 -12.21 -14.69
CA LEU A 122 -13.56 -11.93 -13.28
C LEU A 122 -13.80 -10.44 -13.02
N PHE A 123 -14.35 -10.09 -11.87
CA PHE A 123 -14.55 -8.70 -11.45
C PHE A 123 -13.71 -8.40 -10.21
N LEU A 124 -13.29 -7.14 -10.11
CA LEU A 124 -12.58 -6.61 -8.96
C LEU A 124 -13.51 -5.65 -8.21
N PHE A 125 -13.75 -5.92 -6.94
CA PHE A 125 -14.36 -4.96 -6.03
C PHE A 125 -13.51 -4.83 -4.78
N HIS A 126 -13.64 -3.71 -4.07
CA HIS A 126 -12.79 -3.42 -2.93
C HIS A 126 -13.60 -2.95 -1.73
N SER A 127 -13.18 -3.41 -0.56
CA SER A 127 -13.66 -2.95 0.73
C SER A 127 -12.59 -2.02 1.34
N PRO A 128 -12.90 -0.73 1.54
CA PRO A 128 -11.97 0.16 2.23
C PRO A 128 -11.88 -0.21 3.70
N VAL A 129 -10.66 -0.35 4.22
CA VAL A 129 -10.45 -0.63 5.64
C VAL A 129 -10.44 0.68 6.42
N LYS A 130 -11.30 0.76 7.43
CA LYS A 130 -11.36 1.92 8.34
C LYS A 130 -10.25 1.80 9.38
N LEU A 131 -9.18 2.56 9.19
CA LEU A 131 -8.08 2.60 10.14
C LEU A 131 -8.50 3.34 11.43
N PRO A 132 -8.10 2.86 12.62
CA PRO A 132 -8.39 3.51 13.90
C PRO A 132 -7.85 4.93 13.95
N ASP A 133 -8.48 5.76 14.78
CA ASP A 133 -7.91 7.07 15.12
C ASP A 133 -6.57 6.90 15.85
N GLY A 134 -5.74 7.94 15.86
CA GLY A 134 -4.46 7.97 16.57
C GLY A 134 -4.57 7.87 18.10
N GLN A 135 -5.73 7.49 18.65
CA GLN A 135 -5.93 7.12 20.06
C GLN A 135 -6.24 5.62 20.24
N GLY A 136 -6.26 4.85 19.15
CA GLY A 136 -6.43 3.40 19.17
C GLY A 136 -7.88 2.95 19.38
N SER A 137 -8.86 3.83 19.13
CA SER A 137 -10.27 3.46 19.11
C SER A 137 -10.73 3.28 17.66
N VAL A 138 -11.34 2.13 17.36
CA VAL A 138 -12.20 2.00 16.18
C VAL A 138 -13.51 2.61 16.62
N SER A 139 -13.74 3.89 16.30
CA SER A 139 -15.01 4.53 16.68
C SER A 139 -16.15 3.73 16.06
N PRO A 140 -17.06 3.11 16.85
CA PRO A 140 -18.34 2.66 16.32
C PRO A 140 -19.03 3.90 15.74
N ARG A 141 -19.85 3.72 14.69
CA ARG A 141 -20.60 4.79 14.01
C ARG A 141 -20.92 5.93 14.98
N LYS A 142 -20.29 7.09 14.79
CA LYS A 142 -20.86 8.34 15.24
C LYS A 142 -22.02 8.60 14.30
N ASP A 143 -23.19 8.06 14.62
CA ASP A 143 -24.40 8.49 13.96
C ASP A 143 -24.48 10.00 14.17
N LEU A 144 -24.49 10.74 13.05
CA LEU A 144 -24.33 12.20 12.93
C LEU A 144 -25.32 13.03 13.77
N PHE A 145 -26.20 12.37 14.51
CA PHE A 145 -27.32 12.94 15.23
C PHE A 145 -27.19 12.88 16.76
N PHE A 146 -26.27 12.09 17.32
CA PHE A 146 -26.19 11.91 18.77
C PHE A 146 -24.75 12.03 19.31
N PRO A 147 -24.51 12.87 20.34
CA PRO A 147 -23.21 13.01 20.96
C PRO A 147 -22.80 11.75 21.74
N VAL A 148 -21.50 11.67 22.03
CA VAL A 148 -20.86 10.62 22.83
C VAL A 148 -21.47 10.60 24.22
N SER A 149 -22.10 9.48 24.60
CA SER A 149 -22.39 9.19 26.01
C SER A 149 -21.07 8.90 26.72
N HIS A 150 -20.42 9.95 27.23
CA HIS A 150 -19.44 9.79 28.28
C HIS A 150 -20.21 9.26 29.49
N GLY A 151 -19.89 8.03 29.92
CA GLY A 151 -20.65 7.27 30.90
C GLY A 151 -20.72 7.84 32.31
N GLU A 152 -20.50 9.14 32.51
CA GLU A 152 -20.62 9.84 33.80
C GLU A 152 -21.16 11.28 33.66
N ASP A 153 -22.12 11.53 32.76
CA ASP A 153 -22.87 12.80 32.76
C ASP A 153 -24.31 12.55 33.25
N PRO A 154 -24.76 13.13 34.39
CA PRO A 154 -26.11 12.93 34.94
C PRO A 154 -27.20 13.70 34.15
N TYR A 155 -26.91 14.15 32.93
CA TYR A 155 -27.86 14.89 32.11
C TYR A 155 -28.94 13.95 31.54
N HIS A 156 -30.16 14.07 32.07
CA HIS A 156 -31.35 13.33 31.60
C HIS A 156 -32.16 14.08 30.52
N GLY A 157 -31.56 15.07 29.86
CA GLY A 157 -32.21 15.82 28.78
C GLY A 157 -32.11 15.12 27.42
N PRO A 158 -32.80 15.64 26.39
CA PRO A 158 -32.70 15.08 25.04
C PRO A 158 -31.29 15.28 24.49
N ASP A 159 -30.77 14.25 23.83
CA ASP A 159 -29.49 14.31 23.13
C ASP A 159 -29.58 15.31 21.96
N LEU A 160 -28.84 16.41 22.08
CA LEU A 160 -28.79 17.47 21.07
C LEU A 160 -27.67 17.16 20.07
N PRO A 161 -27.93 17.24 18.75
CA PRO A 161 -26.87 17.08 17.75
C PRO A 161 -25.84 18.21 17.91
N VAL A 162 -24.58 17.95 17.52
CA VAL A 162 -23.48 18.90 17.71
C VAL A 162 -23.73 20.23 16.99
N SER A 163 -24.42 20.20 15.84
CA SER A 163 -24.86 21.40 15.13
C SER A 163 -25.84 22.24 15.95
N ALA A 164 -26.77 21.62 16.70
CA ALA A 164 -27.68 22.32 17.60
C ALA A 164 -26.98 22.87 18.84
N ILE A 165 -26.01 22.14 19.41
CA ILE A 165 -25.16 22.64 20.51
C ILE A 165 -24.34 23.86 20.04
N ALA A 166 -23.87 23.83 18.79
CA ALA A 166 -23.13 24.93 18.16
C ALA A 166 -24.03 26.10 17.71
N GLY A 167 -25.36 25.99 17.83
CA GLY A 167 -26.31 27.03 17.45
C GLY A 167 -26.50 27.21 15.94
N LEU A 168 -26.15 26.20 15.14
CA LEU A 168 -26.30 26.22 13.69
C LEU A 168 -27.77 25.93 13.30
N VAL A 169 -28.23 26.56 12.22
CA VAL A 169 -29.61 26.41 11.71
C VAL A 169 -29.60 26.33 10.18
N GLY A 170 -30.55 25.59 9.60
CA GLY A 170 -30.70 25.44 8.15
C GLY A 170 -29.56 24.65 7.52
N ASP A 171 -29.24 24.94 6.26
CA ASP A 171 -28.25 24.22 5.45
C ASP A 171 -26.87 24.12 6.12
N GLU A 172 -26.51 25.11 6.94
CA GLU A 172 -25.27 25.12 7.72
C GLU A 172 -25.25 24.05 8.81
N ALA A 173 -26.39 23.76 9.44
CA ALA A 173 -26.53 22.70 10.42
C ALA A 173 -26.53 21.31 9.78
N GLU A 174 -27.05 21.19 8.55
CA GLU A 174 -27.09 19.95 7.78
C GLU A 174 -25.71 19.58 7.20
N THR A 175 -24.89 20.59 6.89
CA THR A 175 -23.55 20.40 6.31
C THR A 175 -22.43 20.49 7.35
N PHE A 176 -22.76 20.69 8.63
CA PHE A 176 -21.78 20.84 9.68
C PHE A 176 -21.04 19.52 9.96
N MET A 177 -19.75 19.49 9.63
CA MET A 177 -18.82 18.45 10.07
C MET A 177 -17.87 19.04 11.10
N VAL A 178 -17.75 18.40 12.27
CA VAL A 178 -16.76 18.81 13.28
C VAL A 178 -15.37 18.61 12.66
N VAL A 179 -14.39 19.48 12.97
CA VAL A 179 -13.02 19.39 12.43
C VAL A 179 -12.38 18.00 12.67
N THR A 180 -12.81 17.26 13.69
CA THR A 180 -12.43 15.86 13.93
C THR A 180 -12.97 14.88 12.89
N ASP A 181 -14.08 15.20 12.22
CA ASP A 181 -14.72 14.38 11.18
C ASP A 181 -14.18 14.72 9.78
N LEU A 182 -13.53 15.88 9.62
CA LEU A 182 -12.77 16.25 8.42
C LEU A 182 -11.41 15.52 8.32
N PHE A 183 -10.93 14.95 9.42
CA PHE A 183 -9.64 14.26 9.49
C PHE A 183 -9.75 12.98 10.34
N PRO A 184 -10.30 11.87 9.81
CA PRO A 184 -10.06 10.57 10.43
C PRO A 184 -8.54 10.39 10.45
N PHE A 185 -7.93 10.50 11.62
CA PHE A 185 -6.49 10.59 11.81
C PHE A 185 -5.78 9.46 11.03
N TYR A 186 -5.24 9.82 9.87
CA TYR A 186 -4.72 8.88 8.87
C TYR A 186 -3.51 8.15 9.46
N LEU A 187 -3.70 6.93 9.93
CA LEU A 187 -2.58 6.01 10.11
C LEU A 187 -2.00 5.74 8.73
N HIS A 188 -0.69 5.93 8.56
CA HIS A 188 -0.03 5.74 7.27
C HIS A 188 0.58 4.34 7.25
N PRO A 189 0.02 3.37 6.49
CA PRO A 189 0.59 2.04 6.40
C PRO A 189 1.99 2.11 5.80
N THR A 190 2.95 1.43 6.43
CA THR A 190 4.36 1.42 5.97
C THR A 190 4.84 0.03 5.58
N ALA A 191 4.27 -0.99 6.19
CA ALA A 191 4.54 -2.39 5.89
C ALA A 191 3.33 -3.22 6.27
N HIS A 192 3.13 -4.32 5.56
CA HIS A 192 2.09 -5.28 5.88
C HIS A 192 2.55 -6.71 5.62
N CYS A 193 1.92 -7.67 6.28
CA CYS A 193 2.07 -9.09 5.97
C CYS A 193 0.77 -9.86 6.22
N TRP A 194 0.58 -10.91 5.44
CA TRP A 194 -0.54 -11.84 5.61
C TRP A 194 -0.21 -12.91 6.66
N THR A 195 -1.22 -13.33 7.39
CA THR A 195 -1.18 -14.50 8.28
C THR A 195 -1.70 -15.75 7.55
N ALA A 196 -1.52 -16.92 8.19
CA ALA A 196 -2.10 -18.18 7.71
C ALA A 196 -3.63 -18.27 7.92
N THR A 197 -4.22 -17.28 8.59
CA THR A 197 -5.66 -17.17 8.90
C THR A 197 -6.36 -16.12 8.03
N SER A 198 -5.72 -15.65 6.95
CA SER A 198 -6.25 -14.56 6.10
C SER A 198 -6.38 -13.22 6.82
N GLU A 199 -5.63 -12.98 7.89
CA GLU A 199 -5.53 -11.65 8.51
C GLU A 199 -4.32 -10.90 7.94
N ILE A 200 -4.36 -9.58 8.04
CA ILE A 200 -3.27 -8.69 7.62
C ILE A 200 -2.77 -7.95 8.84
N TYR A 201 -1.48 -8.12 9.15
CA TYR A 201 -0.81 -7.27 10.12
C TYR A 201 -0.21 -6.06 9.42
N VAL A 202 -0.44 -4.88 9.97
CA VAL A 202 -0.01 -3.61 9.38
C VAL A 202 0.78 -2.81 10.38
N GLY A 203 1.99 -2.39 9.99
CA GLY A 203 2.79 -1.42 10.71
C GLY A 203 2.55 -0.01 10.16
N CYS A 204 2.19 0.92 11.03
CA CYS A 204 1.93 2.31 10.68
C CYS A 204 3.11 3.21 11.05
N LYS A 205 3.31 4.30 10.30
CA LYS A 205 4.36 5.31 10.55
C LYS A 205 4.28 5.90 11.96
N GLU A 206 3.07 5.95 12.52
CA GLU A 206 2.73 6.49 13.82
C GLU A 206 3.12 5.54 14.99
N GLY A 207 3.62 4.34 14.68
CA GLY A 207 4.03 3.34 15.67
C GLY A 207 2.92 2.38 16.10
N TYR A 208 1.81 2.34 15.37
CA TYR A 208 0.73 1.39 15.59
C TYR A 208 1.00 0.08 14.86
N VAL A 209 0.61 -1.03 15.49
CA VAL A 209 0.49 -2.33 14.84
C VAL A 209 -0.97 -2.72 14.88
N LEU A 210 -1.54 -2.94 13.69
CA LEU A 210 -2.94 -3.31 13.51
C LEU A 210 -3.02 -4.75 13.02
N ALA A 211 -4.08 -5.45 13.40
CA ALA A 211 -4.54 -6.68 12.75
C ALA A 211 -5.87 -6.40 12.05
N ILE A 212 -5.96 -6.77 10.79
CA ILE A 212 -7.11 -6.55 9.93
C ILE A 212 -7.60 -7.92 9.46
N ASP A 213 -8.85 -8.25 9.74
CA ASP A 213 -9.48 -9.45 9.19
C ASP A 213 -9.90 -9.20 7.74
N ALA A 214 -9.47 -10.04 6.79
CA ALA A 214 -9.68 -9.76 5.38
C ALA A 214 -11.11 -10.01 4.88
N GLU A 215 -11.91 -10.78 5.61
CA GLU A 215 -13.30 -11.06 5.22
C GLU A 215 -14.24 -9.96 5.72
N THR A 216 -14.08 -9.58 6.97
CA THR A 216 -14.94 -8.58 7.64
C THR A 216 -14.42 -7.16 7.51
N CYS A 217 -13.16 -6.97 7.09
CA CYS A 217 -12.44 -5.70 7.10
C CYS A 217 -12.41 -5.04 8.50
N SER A 218 -12.60 -5.84 9.55
CA SER A 218 -12.54 -5.35 10.93
C SER A 218 -11.09 -5.12 11.34
N VAL A 219 -10.87 -4.07 12.13
CA VAL A 219 -9.53 -3.67 12.57
C VAL A 219 -9.41 -3.79 14.07
N SER A 220 -8.32 -4.40 14.53
CA SER A 220 -7.94 -4.46 15.94
C SER A 220 -6.55 -3.87 16.13
N VAL A 221 -6.34 -3.16 17.23
CA VAL A 221 -5.06 -2.55 17.56
C VAL A 221 -4.28 -3.51 18.44
N LEU A 222 -3.19 -4.08 17.92
CA LEU A 222 -2.32 -4.99 18.67
C LEU A 222 -1.32 -4.24 19.55
N GLN A 223 -0.81 -3.11 19.04
CA GLN A 223 0.13 -2.26 19.76
C GLN A 223 -0.17 -0.78 19.50
N GLN A 224 -0.22 -0.02 20.60
CA GLN A 224 -0.34 1.44 20.59
C GLN A 224 1.01 2.09 20.88
N LYS A 225 1.14 3.36 20.48
CA LYS A 225 2.30 4.20 20.80
C LYS A 225 2.53 4.23 22.33
N PRO A 226 3.77 4.04 22.82
CA PRO A 226 4.07 4.24 24.24
C PRO A 226 3.80 5.69 24.65
N LEU A 227 3.07 5.90 25.74
CA LEU A 227 2.92 7.22 26.37
C LEU A 227 4.31 7.80 26.67
N PRO A 228 4.53 9.12 26.47
CA PRO A 228 5.82 9.74 26.75
C PRO A 228 6.18 9.52 28.23
N GLY A 229 7.25 8.77 28.49
CA GLY A 229 7.79 8.52 29.84
C GLY A 229 7.90 7.06 30.26
N LYS A 230 7.27 6.09 29.57
CA LYS A 230 7.46 4.65 29.87
C LYS A 230 8.18 3.95 28.73
N LYS A 231 9.45 3.59 28.95
CA LYS A 231 10.15 2.60 28.11
C LYS A 231 9.49 1.24 28.36
N GLN A 232 8.56 0.82 27.50
CA GLN A 232 8.17 -0.58 27.46
C GLN A 232 9.29 -1.37 26.78
N GLN A 233 9.93 -2.26 27.53
CA GLN A 233 10.77 -3.30 26.97
C GLN A 233 9.86 -4.38 26.41
N CYS A 234 9.44 -4.22 25.15
CA CYS A 234 8.73 -5.27 24.44
C CYS A 234 9.72 -6.35 24.03
N CYS A 235 9.88 -7.38 24.86
CA CYS A 235 10.23 -8.69 24.36
C CYS A 235 9.00 -9.21 23.61
N VAL A 236 8.96 -9.01 22.28
CA VAL A 236 8.13 -9.87 21.43
C VAL A 236 8.75 -11.25 21.54
N LYS A 237 8.24 -12.09 22.46
CA LYS A 237 8.55 -13.52 22.44
C LYS A 237 8.00 -14.03 21.12
N GLY A 238 8.92 -14.30 20.18
CA GLY A 238 8.60 -14.75 18.85
C GLY A 238 7.80 -16.04 18.90
N PHE A 239 6.50 -15.94 18.76
CA PHE A 239 5.67 -16.98 18.16
C PHE A 239 5.75 -16.85 16.63
N PHE A 240 6.97 -16.88 16.11
CA PHE A 240 7.20 -17.12 14.69
C PHE A 240 7.39 -18.62 14.53
N HIS A 241 6.30 -19.34 14.27
CA HIS A 241 6.47 -20.58 13.52
C HIS A 241 6.89 -20.18 12.10
N PRO A 242 8.05 -20.64 11.61
CA PRO A 242 8.55 -20.24 10.31
C PRO A 242 7.71 -20.93 9.25
N ILE A 243 6.73 -20.21 8.69
CA ILE A 243 6.24 -20.52 7.35
C ILE A 243 7.18 -19.77 6.41
N THR A 244 8.03 -20.52 5.71
CA THR A 244 8.96 -20.00 4.71
C THR A 244 8.17 -19.36 3.56
N GLY A 245 7.90 -18.06 3.63
CA GLY A 245 7.16 -17.38 2.56
C GLY A 245 6.83 -15.90 2.76
N PHE A 246 7.34 -15.23 3.78
CA PHE A 246 7.04 -13.81 3.99
C PHE A 246 7.74 -12.93 2.94
N HIS A 247 6.95 -12.38 2.02
CA HIS A 247 7.40 -11.35 1.10
C HIS A 247 7.33 -9.99 1.82
N PHE A 248 8.45 -9.56 2.40
CA PHE A 248 8.57 -8.20 2.93
C PHE A 248 8.64 -7.21 1.77
N SER A 249 7.60 -6.39 1.57
CA SER A 249 7.68 -5.21 0.71
C SER A 249 8.41 -4.10 1.48
N LEU A 250 9.73 -4.00 1.33
CA LEU A 250 10.49 -2.86 1.83
C LEU A 250 10.34 -1.69 0.84
N ALA A 251 9.64 -0.63 1.26
CA ALA A 251 9.66 0.65 0.55
C ALA A 251 11.11 1.16 0.47
N LYS A 252 11.62 1.30 -0.75
CA LYS A 252 12.99 1.78 -1.02
C LYS A 252 13.09 3.25 -0.62
N LYS A 253 13.76 3.56 0.49
CA LYS A 253 14.12 4.95 0.86
C LYS A 253 14.90 5.59 -0.29
N ARG A 254 14.35 6.64 -0.90
CA ARG A 254 15.09 7.54 -1.80
C ARG A 254 16.24 8.17 -0.99
N LYS A 255 17.48 7.80 -1.30
CA LYS A 255 18.65 8.59 -0.88
C LYS A 255 18.59 9.91 -1.65
N SER A 256 18.32 11.00 -0.95
CA SER A 256 18.59 12.34 -1.46
C SER A 256 20.11 12.48 -1.57
N SER A 257 20.62 12.54 -2.80
CA SER A 257 22.01 12.86 -3.08
C SER A 257 22.21 14.35 -2.79
N LYS A 258 22.92 14.67 -1.71
CA LYS A 258 23.43 16.03 -1.49
C LYS A 258 24.48 16.30 -2.57
N TYR A 259 24.21 17.28 -3.43
CA TYR A 259 25.20 17.83 -4.34
C TYR A 259 26.42 18.32 -3.53
N ILE A 260 27.57 17.69 -3.76
CA ILE A 260 28.87 18.24 -3.38
C ILE A 260 29.24 19.23 -4.48
N LYS A 261 29.29 20.51 -4.12
CA LYS A 261 29.75 21.60 -4.97
C LYS A 261 31.29 21.51 -5.00
N THR A 262 31.86 21.01 -6.09
CA THR A 262 33.30 21.08 -6.33
C THR A 262 33.64 22.46 -6.90
N ASP A 263 34.33 23.27 -6.11
CA ASP A 263 34.91 24.53 -6.54
C ASP A 263 36.08 24.29 -7.52
N LYS A 264 36.17 25.20 -8.48
CA LYS A 264 37.06 25.20 -9.64
C LYS A 264 38.55 25.22 -9.24
N ILE A 265 39.33 24.31 -9.80
CA ILE A 265 40.80 24.40 -9.84
C ILE A 265 41.19 25.18 -11.10
N ASN A 266 41.77 26.37 -10.91
CA ASN A 266 42.50 27.11 -11.94
C ASN A 266 43.87 26.45 -12.15
N ASN A 267 44.14 25.89 -13.32
CA ASN A 267 45.49 25.52 -13.74
C ASN A 267 45.97 26.43 -14.87
N THR A 268 46.95 27.26 -14.50
CA THR A 268 47.86 27.99 -15.38
C THR A 268 48.71 27.01 -16.18
N ALA A 269 48.48 26.94 -17.50
CA ALA A 269 49.41 26.31 -18.43
C ALA A 269 50.35 27.38 -19.02
N ARG A 270 51.64 27.33 -18.69
CA ARG A 270 52.71 27.92 -19.49
C ARG A 270 53.27 26.83 -20.39
N SER A 271 53.22 27.06 -21.70
CA SER A 271 53.92 26.30 -22.73
C SER A 271 55.42 26.63 -22.72
N PRO A 272 56.26 25.73 -23.26
CA PRO A 272 57.49 26.14 -23.92
C PRO A 272 57.48 25.66 -25.37
N ASP A 273 57.49 26.60 -26.31
CA ASP A 273 57.90 26.36 -27.69
C ASP A 273 59.34 26.86 -27.87
N LEU A 274 60.19 25.96 -28.36
CA LEU A 274 61.56 26.18 -28.83
C LEU A 274 61.53 26.70 -30.27
N ILE A 275 62.11 27.87 -30.57
CA ILE A 275 62.83 28.14 -31.84
C ILE A 275 64.00 29.13 -31.58
N ASN A 276 65.17 28.76 -32.10
CA ASN A 276 66.46 29.49 -32.18
C ASN A 276 66.38 30.91 -32.76
N GLN A 277 67.38 31.76 -32.47
CA GLN A 277 68.32 32.34 -33.47
C GLN A 277 69.44 33.24 -32.85
N PRO A 278 70.51 33.60 -33.60
CA PRO A 278 71.90 33.65 -33.11
C PRO A 278 72.49 35.06 -32.92
N TYR A 279 73.78 35.07 -32.56
CA TYR A 279 74.78 36.15 -32.36
C TYR A 279 74.98 36.65 -30.93
#